data_AF-A0A5K4ES18-F1
#
_entry.id   AF-A0A5K4ES18-F1
#
_cell.length_a   1.000
_cell.length_b   1.000
_cell.length_c   1.000
_cell.angle_alpha   90.00
_cell.angle_beta   90.00
_cell.angle_gamma   90.00
#
_symmetry.space_group_name_H-M   'P 1'
#
loop_
_entity.id
_entity.type
_entity.pdbx_description
1 polymer ?
#
loop_
_entity_poly.entity_id
_entity_poly.type
_entity_poly.pdbx_seq_one_letter_code
_entity_poly.pdbx_strand_id
1 'polypeptide(L)'
;MGGSKSDYVRSAPSNSFIHVDDFTSVKQLSDYLYYLDRNKTAYNEYFKWHNHGTVDFNTFSDCRLCMLAHEIDNMERSYWYEDVDQWRMSSCENRKFPTI
;
A
#
# COMPACT_ATOMS: atom_id res chain seq x y z
N MET A 1 -10.20 -9.24 7.38
CA MET A 1 -9.48 -8.43 8.41
C MET A 1 -8.48 -7.55 7.67
N GLY A 2 -8.36 -6.27 8.03
CA GLY A 2 -7.55 -5.31 7.27
C GLY A 2 -8.36 -4.59 6.18
N GLY A 3 -7.67 -4.02 5.19
CA GLY A 3 -8.29 -3.37 4.04
C GLY A 3 -9.04 -4.38 3.15
N SER A 4 -9.78 -3.89 2.15
CA SER A 4 -10.43 -4.79 1.19
C SER A 4 -9.38 -5.46 0.30
N LYS A 5 -9.67 -6.67 -0.20
CA LYS A 5 -8.79 -7.34 -1.20
C LYS A 5 -8.50 -6.43 -2.39
N SER A 6 -9.49 -5.67 -2.84
CA SER A 6 -9.35 -4.69 -3.93
C SER A 6 -8.33 -3.60 -3.63
N ASP A 7 -8.21 -3.15 -2.37
CA ASP A 7 -7.20 -2.15 -2.00
C ASP A 7 -5.78 -2.72 -2.17
N TYR A 8 -5.56 -3.97 -1.75
CA TYR A 8 -4.28 -4.64 -1.93
C TYR A 8 -3.97 -4.90 -3.41
N VAL A 9 -4.95 -5.33 -4.21
CA VAL A 9 -4.76 -5.52 -5.67
C VAL A 9 -4.40 -4.21 -6.37
N ARG A 10 -4.96 -3.07 -5.93
CA ARG A 10 -4.68 -1.76 -6.52
C ARG A 10 -3.29 -1.24 -6.15
N SER A 11 -2.79 -1.55 -4.96
CA SER A 11 -1.60 -0.90 -4.39
C SER A 11 -0.36 -1.78 -4.29
N ALA A 12 -0.51 -3.10 -4.23
CA ALA A 12 0.59 -4.05 -4.05
C ALA A 12 0.93 -4.79 -5.36
N PRO A 13 2.18 -5.21 -5.56
CA PRO A 13 2.53 -6.06 -6.69
C PRO A 13 1.69 -7.34 -6.75
N SER A 14 1.48 -7.86 -7.96
CA SER A 14 0.76 -9.13 -8.12
C SER A 14 1.47 -10.25 -7.35
N ASN A 15 0.69 -11.08 -6.65
CA ASN A 15 1.17 -12.20 -5.82
C ASN A 15 2.06 -11.80 -4.63
N SER A 16 2.03 -10.54 -4.18
CA SER A 16 2.85 -10.07 -3.05
C SER A 16 2.17 -10.13 -1.68
N PHE A 17 0.94 -10.62 -1.61
CA PHE A 17 0.17 -10.69 -0.38
C PHE A 17 -0.73 -11.92 -0.35
N ILE A 18 -1.10 -12.33 0.86
CA ILE A 18 -2.05 -13.40 1.14
C ILE A 18 -3.24 -12.76 1.83
N HIS A 19 -4.41 -12.72 1.18
CA HIS A 19 -5.60 -12.13 1.78
C HIS A 19 -6.38 -13.17 2.58
N VAL A 20 -6.85 -12.80 3.77
CA VAL A 20 -7.58 -13.74 4.64
C VAL A 20 -8.88 -14.24 4.01
N ASP A 21 -9.54 -13.40 3.22
CA ASP A 21 -10.81 -13.75 2.54
C ASP A 21 -10.60 -14.70 1.34
N ASP A 22 -9.35 -15.03 0.97
CA ASP A 22 -9.06 -16.07 -0.02
C ASP A 22 -9.22 -17.50 0.56
N PHE A 23 -9.41 -17.59 1.88
CA PHE A 23 -9.54 -18.85 2.61
C PHE A 23 -10.91 -18.95 3.24
N THR A 24 -11.51 -20.13 3.15
CA THR A 24 -12.83 -20.43 3.72
C THR A 24 -12.83 -20.45 5.25
N SER A 25 -11.65 -20.62 5.86
CA SER A 25 -11.47 -20.62 7.31
C SER A 25 -10.05 -20.22 7.71
N VAL A 26 -9.89 -19.74 8.95
CA VAL A 26 -8.58 -19.47 9.55
C VAL A 26 -7.69 -20.72 9.58
N LYS A 27 -8.29 -21.92 9.72
CA LYS A 27 -7.55 -23.17 9.66
C LYS A 27 -6.91 -23.37 8.29
N GLN A 28 -7.65 -23.13 7.21
CA GLN A 28 -7.12 -23.29 5.85
C GLN A 28 -5.97 -22.30 5.56
N LEU A 29 -6.10 -21.06 6.04
CA LEU A 29 -5.00 -20.09 6.00
C LEU A 29 -3.79 -20.60 6.78
N SER A 30 -3.98 -21.08 8.01
CA SER A 30 -2.90 -21.60 8.83
C SER A 30 -2.20 -22.80 8.17
N ASP A 31 -2.96 -23.74 7.61
CA ASP A 31 -2.43 -24.90 6.89
C ASP A 31 -1.58 -24.45 5.68
N TYR A 32 -2.03 -23.42 4.95
CA TYR A 32 -1.28 -22.85 3.83
C TYR A 32 0.03 -22.20 4.28
N LEU A 33 0.01 -21.44 5.38
CA LEU A 33 1.23 -20.84 5.94
C LEU A 33 2.22 -21.92 6.41
N TYR A 34 1.75 -23.00 7.02
CA TYR A 34 2.60 -24.15 7.37
C TYR A 34 3.18 -24.86 6.15
N TYR A 35 2.42 -24.96 5.06
CA TYR A 35 2.91 -25.49 3.80
C TYR A 35 4.07 -24.65 3.24
N LEU A 36 3.92 -23.32 3.22
CA LEU A 36 4.98 -22.42 2.77
C LEU A 36 6.22 -22.54 3.65
N ASP A 37 6.07 -22.55 4.98
CA ASP A 37 7.19 -22.68 5.92
C ASP A 37 8.00 -23.97 5.73
N ARG A 38 7.31 -25.09 5.50
CA ARG A 38 7.95 -26.42 5.38
C ARG A 38 8.49 -26.72 3.98
N ASN A 39 8.04 -26.01 2.96
CA ASN A 39 8.43 -26.24 1.58
C ASN A 39 9.25 -25.08 1.04
N LYS A 40 10.59 -25.24 1.08
CA LYS A 40 11.54 -24.22 0.59
C LYS A 40 11.29 -23.80 -0.86
N THR A 41 10.87 -24.72 -1.73
CA THR A 41 10.57 -24.39 -3.13
C THR A 41 9.35 -23.49 -3.20
N ALA A 42 8.24 -23.87 -2.55
CA ALA A 42 7.02 -23.07 -2.54
C ALA A 42 7.21 -21.71 -1.87
N TYR A 43 7.99 -21.65 -0.78
CA TYR A 43 8.39 -20.41 -0.13
C TYR A 43 9.11 -19.47 -1.10
N ASN A 44 10.15 -19.97 -1.77
CA ASN A 44 10.92 -19.18 -2.72
C ASN A 44 10.08 -18.76 -3.94
N GLU A 45 9.14 -19.61 -4.38
CA GLU A 45 8.20 -19.27 -5.43
C GLU A 45 7.25 -18.15 -5.03
N TYR A 46 6.70 -18.19 -3.81
CA TYR A 46 5.87 -17.11 -3.27
C TYR A 46 6.64 -15.79 -3.30
N PHE A 47 7.89 -15.76 -2.82
CA PHE A 47 8.67 -14.52 -2.77
C PHE A 47 9.24 -14.03 -4.11
N LYS A 48 8.96 -14.69 -5.24
CA LYS A 48 9.38 -14.21 -6.59
C LYS A 48 8.82 -12.83 -6.94
N TRP A 49 7.74 -12.38 -6.29
CA TRP A 49 7.21 -11.03 -6.49
C TRP A 49 8.26 -9.93 -6.19
N HIS A 50 9.26 -10.20 -5.34
CA HIS A 50 10.36 -9.27 -5.05
C HIS A 50 11.16 -8.87 -6.30
N ASN A 51 11.13 -9.70 -7.34
CA ASN A 51 11.83 -9.43 -8.60
C ASN A 51 11.05 -8.52 -9.56
N HIS A 52 9.79 -8.19 -9.24
CA HIS A 52 8.90 -7.42 -10.13
C HIS A 52 8.89 -5.91 -9.82
N GLY A 53 9.73 -5.44 -8.89
CA GLY A 53 9.88 -4.02 -8.59
C GLY A 53 10.76 -3.78 -7.37
N THR A 54 11.31 -2.57 -7.27
CA THR A 54 12.01 -2.09 -6.08
C THR A 54 11.07 -1.21 -5.27
N VAL A 55 10.94 -1.46 -3.97
CA VAL A 55 10.32 -0.49 -3.07
C VAL A 55 11.27 0.70 -2.97
N ASP A 56 10.89 1.82 -3.59
CA ASP A 56 11.67 3.05 -3.50
C ASP A 56 11.44 3.70 -2.13
N PHE A 57 12.42 3.53 -1.25
CA PHE A 57 12.46 4.19 0.06
C PHE A 57 12.94 5.64 -0.02
N ASN A 58 13.20 6.17 -1.21
CA ASN A 58 13.64 7.54 -1.40
C ASN A 58 12.45 8.50 -1.33
N THR A 59 11.83 8.55 -0.14
CA THR A 59 10.68 9.40 0.13
C THR A 59 11.04 10.88 0.18
N PHE A 60 12.34 11.24 0.18
CA PHE A 60 12.87 12.58 0.45
C PHE A 60 12.04 13.26 1.54
N SER A 61 11.67 12.49 2.57
CA SER A 61 10.59 12.87 3.50
C SER A 61 10.95 14.17 4.20
N ASP A 62 12.22 14.33 4.53
CA ASP A 62 12.78 15.54 5.13
C ASP A 62 12.68 16.73 4.18
N CYS A 63 13.10 16.58 2.91
CA CYS A 63 12.97 17.66 1.92
C CYS A 63 11.50 18.02 1.65
N ARG A 64 10.60 17.02 1.56
CA ARG A 64 9.16 17.24 1.35
C ARG A 64 8.51 17.92 2.55
N LEU A 65 8.92 17.56 3.77
CA LEU A 65 8.47 18.20 4.99
C LEU A 65 8.99 19.63 5.09
N CYS A 66 10.26 19.88 4.76
CA CYS A 66 10.84 21.22 4.71
C CYS A 66 10.12 22.10 3.68
N MET A 67 9.87 21.58 2.47
CA MET A 67 9.08 22.31 1.46
C MET A 67 7.66 22.58 1.96
N LEU A 68 6.99 21.60 2.58
CA LEU A 68 5.66 21.82 3.17
C LEU A 68 5.70 22.90 4.26
N ALA A 69 6.69 22.88 5.16
CA ALA A 69 6.82 23.85 6.24
C ALA A 69 7.05 25.28 5.71
N HIS A 70 7.76 25.43 4.60
CA HIS A 70 7.97 26.74 3.96
C HIS A 70 6.79 27.20 3.10
N GLU A 71 5.93 26.30 2.65
CA GLU A 71 4.75 26.61 1.83
C GLU A 71 3.43 26.61 2.62
N ILE A 72 3.44 26.23 3.90
CA ILE A 72 2.21 26.04 4.68
C ILE A 72 1.38 27.31 4.80
N ASP A 73 2.04 28.48 4.87
CA ASP A 73 1.39 29.79 4.93
C ASP A 73 0.80 30.21 3.56
N ASN A 74 1.29 29.61 2.47
CA ASN A 74 0.82 29.84 1.10
C ASN A 74 -0.24 28.82 0.65
N MET A 75 -0.44 27.73 1.40
CA MET A 75 -1.47 26.76 1.09
C MET A 75 -2.85 27.39 1.29
N GLU A 76 -3.77 27.16 0.34
CA GLU A 76 -5.17 27.54 0.51
C GLU A 76 -5.73 26.94 1.81
N ARG A 77 -6.65 27.69 2.43
CA ARG A 77 -7.23 27.45 3.77
C ARG A 77 -7.49 25.98 4.07
N SER A 78 -7.45 25.66 5.37
CA SER A 78 -7.90 24.38 5.92
C SER A 78 -9.18 23.89 5.23
N TYR A 79 -9.04 22.80 4.47
CA TYR A 79 -10.12 22.13 3.78
C TYR A 79 -10.56 20.91 4.60
N TRP A 80 -11.87 20.69 4.69
CA TRP A 80 -12.44 19.55 5.40
C TRP A 80 -13.12 18.63 4.39
N TYR A 81 -12.85 17.33 4.48
CA TYR A 81 -13.53 16.33 3.67
C TYR A 81 -14.73 15.80 4.45
N GLU A 82 -15.93 15.92 3.87
CA GLU A 82 -17.15 15.35 4.46
C GLU A 82 -17.16 13.82 4.37
N ASP A 83 -16.57 13.27 3.31
CA ASP A 83 -16.44 11.84 3.08
C ASP A 83 -14.95 11.43 3.04
N VAL A 84 -14.52 10.72 4.08
CA VAL A 84 -13.15 10.23 4.24
C VAL A 84 -12.86 9.08 3.26
N ASP A 85 -13.86 8.28 2.89
CA ASP A 85 -13.70 7.21 1.91
C ASP A 85 -13.50 7.78 0.51
N GLN A 86 -14.30 8.78 0.13
CA GLN A 86 -14.11 9.52 -1.12
C GLN A 86 -12.72 10.15 -1.17
N TRP A 87 -12.32 10.87 -0.10
CA TRP A 87 -10.97 11.45 -0.01
C TRP A 87 -9.90 10.40 -0.21
N ARG A 88 -9.96 9.27 0.51
CA ARG A 88 -8.95 8.20 0.40
C ARG A 88 -8.86 7.66 -1.03
N MET A 89 -10.00 7.47 -1.70
CA MET A 89 -10.05 6.90 -3.05
C MET A 89 -9.58 7.88 -4.13
N SER A 90 -9.89 9.18 -4.01
CA SER A 90 -9.53 10.19 -5.01
C SER A 90 -8.26 10.98 -4.70
N SER A 91 -7.62 10.76 -3.54
CA SER A 91 -6.43 11.51 -3.07
C SER A 91 -5.23 11.51 -4.03
N CYS A 92 -5.18 10.53 -4.94
CA CYS A 92 -4.13 10.40 -5.95
C CYS A 92 -4.58 10.93 -7.32
N GLU A 93 -5.87 11.20 -7.52
CA GLU A 93 -6.40 11.71 -8.79
C GLU A 93 -6.09 13.20 -8.92
N ASN A 94 -5.52 13.59 -10.06
CA ASN A 94 -5.20 14.98 -10.39
C ASN A 94 -4.33 15.71 -9.35
N ARG A 95 -3.53 14.96 -8.57
CA ARG A 95 -2.60 15.54 -7.61
C ARG A 95 -1.58 16.38 -8.35
N LYS A 96 -1.82 17.69 -8.42
CA LYS A 96 -0.81 18.65 -8.81
C LYS A 96 0.08 18.82 -7.59
N PHE A 97 1.26 18.22 -7.64
CA PHE A 97 2.31 18.67 -6.74
C PHE A 97 2.47 20.18 -6.93
N PRO A 98 2.66 20.96 -5.85
CA PRO A 98 3.00 22.36 -5.99
C PRO A 98 4.19 22.43 -6.97
N THR A 99 3.96 23.02 -8.14
CA THR A 99 5.05 23.35 -9.07
C THR A 99 5.81 24.49 -8.43
N ILE A 100 7.01 24.17 -7.95
CA ILE A 100 8.05 25.13 -7.57
C ILE A 100 8.63 25.73 -8.85
#